data_AF-A0A399J3J2-F1
#
_entry.id   AF-A0A399J3J2-F1
#
_cell.length_a   1.000
_cell.length_b   1.000
_cell.length_c   1.000
_cell.angle_alpha   90.00
_cell.angle_beta   90.00
_cell.angle_gamma   90.00
#
_symmetry.space_group_name_H-M   'P 1'
#
loop_
_entity.id
_entity.type
_entity.pdbx_description
1 polymer ?
#
loop_
_entity_poly.entity_id
_entity_poly.type
_entity_poly.pdbx_seq_one_letter_code
_entity_poly.pdbx_strand_id
1 'polypeptide(L)'
;MNSEDEMQDPALRTQSKGRDLNAAETTFAAALERIYETGCHDFAQVVEQLNARGDARPSGETGAWTLDIFEAELKAINASHDAAHAEHGIGA
;
A
#
# COMPACT_ATOMS: atom_id res chain seq x y z
N MET A 1 14.61 24.00 -13.25
CA MET A 1 13.30 23.51 -12.76
C MET A 1 12.95 22.25 -13.53
N ASN A 2 12.95 21.10 -12.85
CA ASN A 2 11.88 20.09 -12.83
C ASN A 2 12.51 18.74 -12.46
N SER A 3 12.55 18.51 -11.14
CA SER A 3 12.96 17.25 -10.49
C SER A 3 11.69 16.55 -10.00
N GLU A 4 10.80 16.20 -10.93
CA GLU A 4 9.49 15.59 -10.62
C GLU A 4 9.38 14.13 -11.09
N ASP A 5 10.48 13.55 -11.62
CA ASP A 5 10.48 12.24 -12.27
C ASP A 5 11.19 11.15 -11.43
N GLU A 6 11.04 11.16 -10.10
CA GLU A 6 11.51 10.05 -9.24
C GLU A 6 10.45 9.52 -8.25
N MET A 7 9.24 10.10 -8.22
CA MET A 7 8.07 9.53 -7.51
C MET A 7 7.16 8.72 -8.43
N GLN A 8 7.72 8.05 -9.43
CA GLN A 8 7.00 7.12 -10.29
C GLN A 8 7.65 5.75 -10.16
N ASP A 9 7.74 5.26 -8.93
CA ASP A 9 8.31 3.95 -8.65
C ASP A 9 7.51 2.89 -9.45
N PRO A 10 8.11 2.23 -10.45
CA PRO A 10 7.41 1.30 -11.32
C PRO A 10 6.86 0.09 -10.53
N ALA A 11 7.36 -0.17 -9.32
CA ALA A 11 6.78 -1.14 -8.41
C ALA A 11 5.37 -0.72 -7.95
N LEU A 12 5.13 0.55 -7.60
CA LEU A 12 3.79 1.03 -7.22
C LEU A 12 2.82 1.01 -8.41
N ARG A 13 3.28 1.36 -9.62
CA ARG A 13 2.43 1.33 -10.83
C ARG A 13 2.03 -0.08 -11.26
N THR A 14 2.84 -1.08 -10.91
CA THR A 14 2.55 -2.49 -11.22
C THR A 14 1.69 -3.14 -10.13
N GLN A 15 1.72 -2.62 -8.89
CA GLN A 15 0.81 -3.07 -7.81
C GLN A 15 -0.67 -2.92 -8.18
N SER A 16 -1.06 -1.92 -8.97
CA SER A 16 -2.48 -1.72 -9.33
C SER A 16 -3.03 -2.62 -10.44
N LYS A 17 -2.25 -3.55 -11.03
CA LYS A 17 -2.64 -4.25 -12.28
C LYS A 17 -3.13 -5.70 -12.15
N GLY A 18 -3.04 -6.33 -10.98
CA GLY A 18 -3.45 -7.75 -10.82
C GLY A 18 -4.94 -7.95 -10.52
N ARG A 19 -5.54 -7.06 -9.72
CA ARG A 19 -6.95 -7.11 -9.29
C ARG A 19 -7.46 -5.69 -9.04
N ASP A 20 -8.76 -5.44 -9.21
CA ASP A 20 -9.37 -4.24 -8.67
C ASP A 20 -9.18 -4.21 -7.14
N LEU A 21 -8.53 -3.15 -6.66
CA LEU A 21 -8.44 -2.85 -5.24
C LEU A 21 -9.86 -2.66 -4.71
N ASN A 22 -10.17 -3.28 -3.57
CA ASN A 22 -11.43 -3.02 -2.91
C ASN A 22 -11.43 -1.59 -2.31
N ALA A 23 -12.59 -1.13 -1.84
CA ALA A 23 -12.71 0.22 -1.29
C ALA A 23 -11.77 0.48 -0.09
N ALA A 24 -11.49 -0.55 0.73
CA ALA A 24 -10.61 -0.43 1.88
C ALA A 24 -9.13 -0.33 1.46
N GLU A 25 -8.69 -1.17 0.52
CA GLU A 25 -7.35 -1.13 -0.08
C GLU A 25 -7.11 0.19 -0.82
N THR A 26 -8.11 0.71 -1.53
CA THR A 26 -8.03 2.00 -2.21
C THR A 26 -7.87 3.15 -1.21
N THR A 27 -8.62 3.11 -0.11
CA THR A 27 -8.53 4.11 0.96
C THR A 27 -7.15 4.07 1.63
N PHE A 28 -6.65 2.87 1.89
CA PHE A 28 -5.32 2.66 2.46
C PHE A 28 -4.21 3.16 1.52
N ALA A 29 -4.25 2.81 0.24
CA ALA A 29 -3.29 3.29 -0.75
C ALA A 29 -3.30 4.83 -0.86
N ALA A 30 -4.48 5.46 -0.87
CA ALA A 30 -4.62 6.92 -0.89
C ALA A 30 -4.12 7.59 0.41
N ALA A 31 -4.20 6.91 1.55
CA ALA A 31 -3.61 7.38 2.80
C ALA A 31 -2.07 7.31 2.75
N LEU A 32 -1.52 6.22 2.21
CA LEU A 32 -0.09 6.06 2.03
C LEU A 32 0.51 7.07 1.05
N GLU A 33 -0.11 7.29 -0.11
CA GLU A 33 0.30 8.33 -1.05
C GLU A 33 0.41 9.68 -0.34
N ARG A 34 -0.63 10.09 0.39
CA ARG A 34 -0.61 11.35 1.15
C ARG A 34 0.48 11.44 2.19
N ILE A 35 0.83 10.33 2.85
CA ILE A 35 1.90 10.31 3.84
C ILE A 35 3.26 10.41 3.13
N TYR A 36 3.49 9.66 2.06
CA TYR A 36 4.73 9.71 1.30
C TYR A 36 4.94 11.04 0.58
N GLU A 37 3.87 11.72 0.14
CA GLU A 37 3.93 13.07 -0.43
C GLU A 37 4.52 14.11 0.54
N THR A 38 4.48 13.84 1.86
CA THR A 38 5.15 14.71 2.85
C THR A 38 6.66 14.49 2.94
N GLY A 39 7.22 13.53 2.20
CA GLY A 39 8.61 13.07 2.31
C GLY A 39 8.85 12.11 3.48
N CYS A 40 7.78 11.60 4.11
CA CYS A 40 7.84 10.65 5.20
C CYS A 40 7.92 9.22 4.65
N HIS A 41 9.12 8.65 4.59
CA HIS A 41 9.36 7.26 4.16
C HIS A 41 9.61 6.28 5.32
N ASP A 42 9.54 6.75 6.56
CA ASP A 42 9.76 5.91 7.74
C ASP A 42 8.48 5.17 8.12
N PHE A 43 8.51 3.84 8.10
CA PHE A 43 7.34 3.02 8.40
C PHE A 43 6.79 3.22 9.81
N ALA A 44 7.65 3.55 10.79
CA ALA A 44 7.17 3.84 12.15
C ALA A 44 6.32 5.12 12.16
N GLN A 45 6.76 6.15 11.43
CA GLN A 45 6.00 7.40 11.31
C GLN A 45 4.71 7.22 10.48
N VAL A 46 4.75 6.41 9.42
CA VAL A 46 3.55 6.06 8.64
C VAL A 46 2.51 5.41 9.55
N VAL A 47 2.93 4.44 10.37
CA VAL A 47 2.06 3.76 11.34
C VAL A 47 1.50 4.73 12.38
N GLU A 48 2.30 5.67 12.90
CA GLU A 48 1.80 6.71 13.81
C GLU A 48 0.76 7.60 13.14
N GLN A 49 0.97 8.00 11.89
CA GLN A 49 0.01 8.81 11.14
C GLN A 49 -1.29 8.07 10.84
N LEU A 50 -1.21 6.78 10.48
CA LEU A 50 -2.39 5.93 10.27
C LEU A 50 -3.20 5.78 11.56
N ASN A 51 -2.53 5.58 12.70
CA ASN A 51 -3.18 5.58 14.02
C ASN A 51 -3.82 6.93 14.35
N ALA A 52 -3.10 8.03 14.13
CA ALA A 52 -3.58 9.38 14.44
C ALA A 52 -4.81 9.76 13.60
N ARG A 53 -4.89 9.26 12.36
CA ARG A 53 -6.03 9.42 11.45
C ARG A 53 -7.19 8.46 11.75
N GLY A 54 -6.92 7.35 12.43
CA GLY A 54 -7.89 6.29 12.68
C GLY A 54 -8.26 5.51 11.41
N ASP A 55 -7.32 5.41 10.47
CA ASP A 55 -7.54 4.72 9.19
C ASP A 55 -7.79 3.22 9.43
N ALA A 56 -8.79 2.66 8.73
CA ALA A 56 -9.14 1.25 8.84
C ALA A 56 -8.12 0.37 8.09
N ARG A 57 -7.93 -0.86 8.56
CA ARG A 57 -7.04 -1.82 7.91
C ARG A 57 -7.69 -2.39 6.65
N PRO A 58 -6.95 -2.58 5.55
CA PRO A 58 -7.49 -3.12 4.31
C PRO A 58 -7.95 -4.58 4.44
N SER A 59 -7.39 -5.36 5.37
CA SER A 59 -7.88 -6.69 5.73
C SER A 59 -9.27 -6.71 6.40
N GLY A 60 -9.76 -5.55 6.85
CA GLY A 60 -10.99 -5.44 7.65
C GLY A 60 -10.80 -5.74 9.14
N GLU A 61 -9.56 -6.00 9.57
CA GLU A 61 -9.25 -6.11 10.99
C GLU A 61 -9.37 -4.76 11.71
N THR A 62 -9.69 -4.80 13.00
CA THR A 62 -9.84 -3.60 13.84
C THR A 62 -8.76 -3.57 14.91
N GLY A 63 -8.22 -2.37 15.18
CA GLY A 63 -7.22 -2.14 16.22
C GLY A 63 -6.14 -1.15 15.80
N ALA A 64 -5.25 -0.83 16.74
CA ALA A 64 -4.14 0.09 16.49
C ALA A 64 -3.19 -0.43 15.39
N TRP A 65 -2.69 0.44 14.53
CA TRP A 65 -1.64 0.10 13.59
C TRP A 65 -0.34 -0.14 14.36
N THR A 66 0.35 -1.23 14.07
CA THR A 66 1.72 -1.50 14.51
C THR A 66 2.56 -1.78 13.28
N LEU A 67 3.89 -1.69 13.42
CA LEU A 67 4.80 -2.00 12.32
C LEU A 67 4.59 -3.43 11.79
N ASP A 68 4.46 -4.40 12.70
CA ASP A 68 4.22 -5.81 12.37
C ASP A 68 2.92 -6.01 11.57
N ILE A 69 1.85 -5.32 11.98
CA ILE A 69 0.55 -5.36 11.27
C ILE A 69 0.66 -4.66 9.93
N PHE A 70 1.32 -3.51 9.87
CA PHE A 70 1.54 -2.78 8.63
C PHE A 70 2.28 -3.62 7.59
N GLU A 71 3.36 -4.29 8.00
CA GLU A 71 4.12 -5.21 7.14
C GLU A 71 3.28 -6.43 6.75
N ALA A 72 2.49 -6.98 7.66
CA ALA A 72 1.58 -8.10 7.38
C ALA A 72 0.51 -7.72 6.33
N GLU A 73 -0.10 -6.54 6.46
CA GLU A 73 -1.09 -6.01 5.50
C GLU A 73 -0.46 -5.79 4.12
N LEU A 74 0.71 -5.16 4.05
CA LEU A 74 1.44 -4.99 2.78
C LEU A 74 1.79 -6.33 2.13
N LYS A 75 2.21 -7.31 2.93
CA LYS A 75 2.51 -8.66 2.44
C LYS A 75 1.25 -9.37 1.95
N ALA A 76 0.12 -9.20 2.64
CA ALA A 76 -1.15 -9.78 2.22
C ALA A 76 -1.66 -9.17 0.90
N ILE A 77 -1.57 -7.85 0.74
CA ILE A 77 -1.91 -7.16 -0.51
C ILE A 77 -1.02 -7.67 -1.65
N ASN A 78 0.30 -7.69 -1.43
CA ASN A 78 1.25 -8.19 -2.44
C ASN A 78 1.03 -9.67 -2.77
N ALA A 79 0.73 -10.53 -1.79
CA ALA A 79 0.43 -11.94 -2.02
C ALA A 79 -0.90 -12.12 -2.80
N SER A 80 -1.91 -11.30 -2.51
CA SER A 80 -3.16 -11.30 -3.28
C SER A 80 -2.92 -10.87 -4.73
N HIS A 81 -2.00 -9.94 -4.97
CA HIS A 81 -1.59 -9.55 -6.32
C HIS A 81 -0.77 -10.64 -7.02
N ASP A 82 0.19 -11.27 -6.33
CA ASP A 82 1.00 -12.36 -6.88
C ASP A 82 0.14 -13.55 -7.32
N ALA A 83 -0.87 -13.93 -6.51
CA ALA A 83 -1.84 -14.97 -6.88
C ALA A 83 -2.64 -14.59 -8.15
N ALA A 84 -3.08 -13.33 -8.25
CA ALA A 84 -3.77 -12.84 -9.45
C ALA A 84 -2.84 -12.79 -10.69
N HIS A 85 -1.55 -12.47 -10.49
CA HIS A 85 -0.53 -12.54 -11.53
C HIS A 85 -0.23 -13.98 -11.95
N ALA A 86 -0.26 -14.95 -11.03
CA ALA A 86 -0.09 -16.37 -11.34
C ALA A 86 -1.28 -16.94 -12.15
N GLU A 87 -2.50 -16.43 -11.95
CA GLU A 87 -3.68 -16.82 -12.74
C GLU A 87 -3.75 -16.14 -14.12
N HIS A 88 -3.10 -14.98 -14.31
CA HIS A 88 -3.13 -14.21 -15.56
C HIS A 88 -1.79 -14.15 -16.32
N GLY A 89 -0.76 -14.86 -15.86
CA GLY A 89 0.56 -14.90 -16.46
C GLY A 89 0.76 -16.05 -17.45
N ILE A 90 0.67 -15.74 -18.74
CA ILE A 90 1.56 -16.33 -19.76
C ILE A 90 2.96 -16.37 -19.16
N GLY A 91 3.48 -17.58 -18.95
CA GLY A 91 4.80 -17.79 -18.38
C GLY A 91 5.92 -17.53 -19.39
N ALA A 92 7.00 -16.97 -18.84
CA ALA A 92 8.37 -16.83 -19.36
C ALA A 92 8.66 -15.69 -20.34
#